data_AF-A0A9Q0FIH3-F1
#
_entry.id   AF-A0A9Q0FIH3-F1
#
_cell.length_a   1.000
_cell.length_b   1.000
_cell.length_c   1.000
_cell.angle_alpha   90.00
_cell.angle_beta   90.00
_cell.angle_gamma   90.00
#
_symmetry.space_group_name_H-M   'P 1'
#
loop_
_entity.id
_entity.type
_entity.pdbx_description
1 polymer ?
#
loop_
_entity_poly.entity_id
_entity_poly.type
_entity_poly.pdbx_seq_one_letter_code
_entity_poly.pdbx_strand_id
1 'polypeptide(L)'
;GALSTIDLDFGWLNRVLHHVTNTHICHHLISTIPHYHALEATEAIKPILGDYYQIDSTPIHKMLYRAAKECIYAEPDQDSKDHGVYWYRPYKHKI
;
A
#
# COMPACT_ATOMS: atom_id res chain seq x y z
N GLY A 1 -7.58 -4.59 6.99
CA GLY A 1 -8.37 -3.44 7.50
C GLY A 1 -7.77 -2.14 6.96
N ALA A 2 -8.24 -0.97 7.40
CA ALA A 2 -7.80 0.33 6.86
C ALA A 2 -6.27 0.58 6.97
N LEU A 3 -5.62 0.02 8.00
CA LEU A 3 -4.16 0.09 8.20
C LEU A 3 -3.37 -1.01 7.46
N SER A 4 -4.02 -1.83 6.63
CA SER A 4 -3.33 -2.86 5.82
C SER A 4 -2.74 -2.30 4.52
N THR A 5 -2.75 -0.97 4.36
CA THR A 5 -2.11 -0.27 3.25
C THR A 5 -0.79 0.36 3.69
N ILE A 6 0.02 0.73 2.71
CA ILE A 6 1.34 1.34 2.89
C ILE A 6 1.36 2.59 2.02
N ASP A 7 1.91 3.68 2.56
CA ASP A 7 2.16 4.89 1.76
C ASP A 7 3.38 4.68 0.85
N LEU A 8 3.28 5.09 -0.41
CA LEU A 8 4.33 4.93 -1.41
C LEU A 8 4.86 6.28 -1.86
N ASP A 9 6.17 6.49 -1.74
CA ASP A 9 6.82 7.72 -2.19
C ASP A 9 7.29 7.60 -3.66
N PHE A 10 6.58 8.28 -4.57
CA PHE A 10 6.93 8.32 -5.99
C PHE A 10 7.82 9.53 -6.33
N GLY A 11 8.32 10.26 -5.34
CA GLY A 11 9.11 11.48 -5.51
C GLY A 11 8.30 12.58 -6.17
N TRP A 12 8.82 13.15 -7.26
CA TRP A 12 8.17 14.29 -7.95
C TRP A 12 6.78 13.95 -8.51
N LEU A 13 6.54 12.68 -8.83
CA LEU A 13 5.23 12.20 -9.31
C LEU A 13 4.13 12.29 -8.25
N ASN A 14 4.48 12.35 -6.95
CA ASN A 14 3.49 12.54 -5.89
C ASN A 14 2.62 13.77 -6.16
N ARG A 15 3.23 14.87 -6.61
CA ARG A 15 2.50 16.12 -6.91
C ARG A 15 1.56 15.97 -8.11
N VAL A 16 1.98 15.23 -9.13
CA VAL A 16 1.17 14.95 -10.33
C VAL A 16 -0.03 14.06 -9.98
N LEU A 17 0.17 13.11 -9.06
CA LEU A 17 -0.86 12.18 -8.59
C LEU A 17 -1.65 12.73 -7.39
N HIS A 18 -1.59 14.03 -7.12
CA HIS A 18 -2.30 14.68 -6.00
C HIS A 18 -2.05 14.03 -4.64
N HIS A 19 -0.85 13.52 -4.41
CA HIS A 19 -0.41 12.86 -3.19
C HIS A 19 -1.19 11.59 -2.80
N VAL A 20 -2.03 11.06 -3.69
CA VAL A 20 -2.91 9.91 -3.38
C VAL A 20 -2.14 8.67 -2.91
N THR A 21 -0.92 8.46 -3.42
CA THR A 21 -0.09 7.30 -3.10
C THR A 21 0.67 7.46 -1.79
N ASN A 22 1.06 8.68 -1.42
CA ASN A 22 1.84 8.96 -0.21
C ASN A 22 0.98 9.51 0.96
N THR A 23 -0.35 9.47 0.80
CA THR A 23 -1.36 9.72 1.85
C THR A 23 -2.43 8.62 1.85
N HIS A 24 -2.10 7.44 1.32
CA HIS A 24 -3.05 6.36 1.07
C HIS A 24 -3.61 5.80 2.38
N ILE A 25 -2.77 5.66 3.42
CA ILE A 25 -3.22 5.26 4.75
C ILE A 25 -4.27 6.25 5.28
N CYS A 26 -4.02 7.55 5.17
CA CYS A 26 -4.97 8.59 5.58
C CYS A 26 -6.28 8.49 4.81
N HIS A 27 -6.21 8.23 3.49
CA HIS A 27 -7.40 7.99 2.68
C HIS A 27 -8.17 6.74 3.12
N HIS A 28 -7.51 5.63 3.48
CA HIS A 28 -8.23 4.45 3.98
C HIS A 28 -8.86 4.66 5.35
N LEU A 29 -8.23 5.46 6.22
CA LEU A 29 -8.81 5.86 7.51
C LEU A 29 -9.99 6.81 7.34
N ILE A 30 -9.91 7.72 6.37
CA ILE A 30 -10.90 8.77 6.11
C ILE A 30 -11.13 8.85 4.59
N SER A 31 -11.94 7.95 4.03
CA SER A 31 -12.12 7.80 2.57
C SER A 31 -12.71 9.03 1.89
N THR A 32 -13.35 9.91 2.65
CA THR A 32 -13.93 11.18 2.16
C THR A 32 -12.96 12.36 2.27
N ILE A 33 -11.73 12.17 2.73
CA ILE A 33 -10.77 13.27 2.88
C ILE A 33 -10.40 13.86 1.51
N PRO A 34 -10.44 15.20 1.34
CA PRO A 34 -9.99 15.81 0.11
C PRO A 34 -8.46 15.75 -0.03
N HIS A 35 -7.98 15.55 -1.26
CA HIS A 35 -6.55 15.46 -1.56
C HIS A 35 -5.74 16.70 -1.15
N TYR A 36 -6.35 17.89 -1.13
CA TYR A 36 -5.67 19.14 -0.75
C TYR A 36 -5.39 19.28 0.76
N HIS A 37 -6.04 18.50 1.63
CA HIS A 37 -5.72 18.39 3.07
C HIS A 37 -5.12 17.03 3.46
N ALA A 38 -5.02 16.09 2.52
CA ALA A 38 -4.57 14.73 2.82
C ALA A 38 -3.13 14.69 3.38
N LEU A 39 -2.24 15.58 2.91
CA LEU A 39 -0.89 15.70 3.44
C LEU A 39 -0.88 16.18 4.90
N GLU A 40 -1.61 17.26 5.18
CA GLU A 40 -1.72 17.84 6.53
C GLU A 40 -2.26 16.81 7.53
N ALA A 41 -3.34 16.12 7.16
CA ALA A 41 -3.91 15.06 7.98
C ALA A 41 -2.96 13.87 8.15
N THR A 42 -2.20 13.49 7.10
CA THR A 42 -1.20 12.42 7.18
C THR A 42 -0.13 12.77 8.21
N GLU A 43 0.41 13.99 8.18
CA GLU A 43 1.40 14.44 9.18
C GLU A 43 0.82 14.46 10.60
N ALA A 44 -0.44 14.84 10.77
CA ALA A 44 -1.11 14.82 12.09
C ALA A 44 -1.35 13.40 12.61
N ILE A 45 -1.60 12.43 11.73
CA ILE A 45 -1.91 11.04 12.09
C ILE A 45 -0.64 10.20 12.33
N LYS A 46 0.47 10.48 11.64
CA LYS A 46 1.76 9.79 11.84
C LYS A 46 2.16 9.57 13.31
N PRO A 47 2.19 10.59 14.19
CA PRO A 47 2.57 10.40 15.59
C PRO A 47 1.55 9.56 16.38
N ILE A 48 0.28 9.52 15.95
CA ILE A 48 -0.77 8.70 16.58
C ILE A 48 -0.60 7.23 16.20
N LEU A 49 -0.28 6.96 14.93
CA LEU A 49 -0.06 5.60 14.44
C LEU A 49 1.27 5.02 14.91
N GLY A 50 2.31 5.86 15.10
CA GLY A 50 3.62 5.40 15.55
C GLY A 50 4.16 4.27 14.66
N ASP A 51 4.49 3.14 15.26
CA ASP A 51 5.02 1.96 14.57
C ASP A 51 4.03 1.34 13.55
N TYR A 52 2.73 1.66 13.66
CA TYR A 52 1.73 1.21 12.70
C TYR A 52 1.71 2.03 11.41
N TYR A 53 2.36 3.18 11.37
CA TYR A 53 2.52 3.94 10.12
C TYR A 53 3.57 3.27 9.25
N GLN A 54 3.18 2.84 8.04
CA GLN A 54 4.04 2.13 7.12
C GLN A 54 4.24 2.94 5.83
N ILE A 55 5.50 3.14 5.45
CA ILE A 55 5.88 3.83 4.21
C ILE A 55 6.96 3.02 3.47
N ASP A 56 6.81 2.86 2.15
CA ASP A 56 7.84 2.29 1.27
C ASP A 56 8.49 3.40 0.45
N SER A 57 9.76 3.70 0.75
CA SER A 57 10.58 4.68 0.05
C SER A 57 11.46 4.05 -1.05
N THR A 58 11.19 2.80 -1.44
CA THR A 58 11.88 2.14 -2.56
C THR A 58 11.70 2.97 -3.84
N PRO A 59 12.77 3.24 -4.62
CA PRO A 59 12.65 3.98 -5.88
C PRO A 59 11.56 3.38 -6.78
N ILE A 60 10.68 4.24 -7.31
CA ILE A 60 9.46 3.85 -8.01
C ILE A 60 9.67 2.75 -9.06
N HIS A 61 10.74 2.83 -9.86
CA HIS A 61 11.04 1.83 -10.89
C HIS A 61 11.33 0.43 -10.31
N LYS A 62 12.00 0.34 -9.15
CA LYS A 62 12.25 -0.94 -8.47
C LYS A 62 10.98 -1.48 -7.84
N MET A 63 10.19 -0.60 -7.21
CA MET A 63 8.91 -0.98 -6.60
C MET A 63 7.94 -1.49 -7.67
N LEU A 64 7.78 -0.77 -8.79
CA LEU A 64 6.94 -1.18 -9.91
C LEU A 64 7.44 -2.48 -10.54
N TYR A 65 8.76 -2.64 -10.72
CA TYR A 65 9.33 -3.90 -11.22
C TYR A 65 9.04 -5.07 -10.27
N ARG A 66 9.21 -4.89 -8.96
CA ARG A 66 8.89 -5.90 -7.94
C ARG A 66 7.40 -6.26 -7.97
N ALA A 67 6.52 -5.26 -7.98
CA ALA A 67 5.08 -5.48 -8.03
C ALA A 67 4.67 -6.22 -9.31
N ALA A 68 5.18 -5.82 -10.47
CA ALA A 68 4.89 -6.45 -11.75
C ALA A 68 5.44 -7.89 -11.86
N LYS A 69 6.58 -8.18 -11.22
CA LYS A 69 7.21 -9.50 -11.28
C LYS A 69 6.66 -10.47 -10.25
N GLU A 70 6.42 -9.99 -9.04
CA GLU A 70 6.13 -10.84 -7.90
C GLU A 70 4.61 -10.92 -7.67
N CYS A 71 3.88 -9.79 -7.68
CA CYS A 71 2.45 -9.70 -7.36
C CYS A 71 1.51 -9.97 -8.54
N ILE A 72 1.64 -11.12 -9.21
CA ILE A 72 0.88 -11.42 -10.44
C ILE A 72 -0.47 -12.10 -10.18
N TYR A 73 -0.56 -12.96 -9.17
CA TYR A 73 -1.77 -13.73 -8.88
C TYR A 73 -1.88 -14.05 -7.38
N ALA A 74 -3.10 -14.34 -6.95
CA ALA A 74 -3.38 -14.93 -5.64
C ALA A 74 -3.91 -16.36 -5.85
N GLU A 75 -3.52 -17.28 -4.99
CA GLU A 75 -3.95 -18.69 -5.04
C GLU A 75 -4.73 -19.06 -3.78
N PRO A 76 -5.71 -19.97 -3.86
CA PRO A 76 -6.49 -20.37 -2.71
C PRO A 76 -5.59 -20.97 -1.63
N ASP A 77 -5.98 -20.76 -0.38
CA ASP A 77 -5.32 -21.41 0.74
C ASP A 77 -5.45 -22.93 0.63
N GLN A 78 -4.31 -23.63 0.70
CA GLN A 78 -4.25 -25.08 0.54
C GLN A 78 -4.92 -25.81 1.70
N ASP A 79 -4.93 -25.20 2.89
CA ASP A 79 -5.49 -25.77 4.11
C ASP A 79 -6.97 -25.38 4.31
N SER A 80 -7.53 -24.51 3.45
CA SER A 80 -8.92 -24.07 3.54
C SER A 80 -9.85 -25.00 2.75
N LYS A 81 -10.73 -25.70 3.47
CA LYS A 81 -11.78 -26.55 2.88
C LYS A 81 -12.84 -25.77 2.10
N ASP A 82 -13.03 -24.50 2.44
CA ASP A 82 -14.13 -23.67 1.92
C ASP A 82 -13.68 -22.73 0.78
N HIS A 83 -12.40 -22.80 0.36
CA HIS A 83 -11.81 -22.01 -0.75
C HIS A 83 -12.09 -20.48 -0.72
N GLY A 84 -12.44 -19.91 0.45
CA GLY A 84 -12.80 -18.50 0.59
C GLY A 84 -11.63 -17.55 0.87
N VAL A 85 -10.45 -18.09 1.15
CA VAL A 85 -9.24 -17.31 1.47
C VAL A 85 -8.20 -17.53 0.39
N TYR A 86 -7.62 -16.43 -0.10
CA TYR A 86 -6.59 -16.43 -1.12
C TYR A 86 -5.33 -15.76 -0.59
N TRP A 87 -4.18 -16.34 -0.92
CA TRP A 87 -2.87 -15.83 -0.53
C TRP A 87 -2.08 -15.40 -1.76
N TYR A 88 -1.44 -14.25 -1.65
CA TYR A 88 -0.36 -13.88 -2.53
C TYR A 88 0.88 -14.74 -2.22
N ARG A 89 1.45 -15.40 -3.23
CA ARG A 89 2.74 -16.10 -3.11
C ARG A 89 3.74 -15.54 -4.11
N PRO A 90 4.95 -15.13 -3.67
CA PRO A 90 5.96 -14.60 -4.58
C PRO A 90 6.37 -15.67 -5.60
N TYR A 91 6.43 -15.28 -6.88
CA TYR A 91 6.70 -16.19 -8.01
C TYR A 91 7.95 -17.07 -7.84
N LYS A 92 8.96 -16.60 -7.08
CA LYS A 92 10.19 -17.36 -6.79
C LYS A 92 9.98 -18.66 -6.00
N HIS A 93 8.80 -18.93 -5.45
CA HIS A 93 8.53 -20.14 -4.67
C HIS A 93 7.96 -21.33 -5.49
N LYS A 94 7.84 -21.19 -6.82
CA LYS A 94 7.36 -22.25 -7.74
C LYS A 94 8.43 -22.83 -8.67
N ILE A 95 9.71 -22.56 -8.43
CA ILE A 95 10.85 -23.17 -9.15
C ILE A 95 11.68 -23.98 -8.18
#